data_AF-A0AA42LSS0-F1
#
_entry.id   AF-A0AA42LSS0-F1
#
_cell.length_a   1.000
_cell.length_b   1.000
_cell.length_c   1.000
_cell.angle_alpha   90.00
_cell.angle_beta   90.00
_cell.angle_gamma   90.00
#
_symmetry.space_group_name_H-M   'P 1'
#
loop_
_entity.id
_entity.type
_entity.pdbx_description
1 polymer ?
#
loop_
_entity_poly.entity_id
_entity_poly.type
_entity_poly.pdbx_seq_one_letter_code
_entity_poly.pdbx_strand_id
1 'polypeptide(L)'
;MDPRAQQIRSSGMSFSLLAGGFRFLAWLNGGAALVLVAFSLGIVGGDIAAPDLQLPLALFLVGLLSSCLGLLFAYLAQVSLLRQGYTGHLTRGHWPTQLLAMVCYLFSALAFCAACWFALGQAAPEAQQTTSYASR
;
A
#
# COMPACT_ATOMS: atom_id res chain seq x y z
N MET A 1 11.55 22.70 30.08
CA MET A 1 11.80 21.59 29.15
C MET A 1 12.42 22.17 27.89
N ASP A 2 13.48 21.54 27.37
CA ASP A 2 14.17 22.07 26.20
C ASP A 2 13.29 21.95 24.94
N PRO A 3 13.04 23.04 24.20
CA PRO A 3 12.18 23.01 23.01
C PRO A 3 12.69 22.06 21.92
N ARG A 4 14.00 21.79 21.88
CA ARG A 4 14.64 20.81 20.99
C ARG A 4 14.23 19.37 21.30
N ALA A 5 14.13 19.02 22.58
CA ALA A 5 13.72 17.68 23.01
C ALA A 5 12.25 17.41 22.65
N GLN A 6 11.40 18.44 22.72
CA GLN A 6 9.99 18.35 22.34
C GLN A 6 9.80 18.18 20.83
N GLN A 7 10.57 18.89 20.01
CA GLN A 7 10.54 18.78 18.53
C GLN A 7 11.01 17.41 18.03
N ILE A 8 12.05 16.82 18.63
CA ILE A 8 12.54 15.48 18.27
C ILE A 8 11.48 14.43 18.60
N ARG A 9 10.86 14.54 19.79
CA ARG A 9 9.83 13.59 20.24
C ARG A 9 8.56 13.66 19.36
N SER A 10 8.09 14.85 19.01
CA SER A 10 6.93 15.00 18.12
C SER A 10 7.21 14.45 16.73
N SER A 11 8.40 14.70 16.18
CA SER A 11 8.78 14.21 14.85
C SER A 11 8.91 12.68 14.80
N GLY A 12 9.43 12.07 15.88
CA GLY A 12 9.50 10.61 16.02
C GLY A 12 8.12 9.94 16.07
N MET A 13 7.17 10.52 16.79
CA MET A 13 5.79 10.00 16.85
C MET A 13 5.11 10.05 15.49
N SER A 14 5.20 11.19 14.78
CA SER A 14 4.60 11.34 13.45
C SER A 14 5.17 10.34 12.44
N PHE A 15 6.49 10.10 12.48
CA PHE A 15 7.12 9.08 11.64
C PHE A 15 6.64 7.66 11.98
N SER A 16 6.57 7.32 13.28
CA SER A 16 6.12 5.99 13.70
C SER A 16 4.69 5.68 13.25
N LEU A 17 3.78 6.66 13.35
CA LEU A 17 2.42 6.54 12.85
C LEU A 17 2.37 6.35 11.32
N LEU A 18 3.15 7.16 10.58
CA LEU A 18 3.20 7.06 9.12
C LEU A 18 3.80 5.73 8.64
N ALA A 19 4.90 5.29 9.26
CA ALA A 19 5.53 4.00 8.98
C ALA A 19 4.59 2.83 9.33
N GLY A 20 3.84 2.94 10.43
CA GLY A 20 2.79 1.99 10.79
C GLY A 20 1.70 1.92 9.72
N GLY A 21 1.26 3.07 9.21
CA GLY A 21 0.32 3.15 8.09
C GLY A 21 0.82 2.45 6.83
N PHE A 22 2.06 2.74 6.39
CA PHE A 22 2.64 2.05 5.24
C PHE A 22 2.79 0.56 5.44
N ARG A 23 3.17 0.11 6.64
CA ARG A 23 3.28 -1.31 6.97
C ARG A 23 1.91 -2.01 6.90
N PHE A 24 0.85 -1.34 7.35
CA PHE A 24 -0.51 -1.84 7.21
C PHE A 24 -0.91 -1.98 5.73
N LEU A 25 -0.67 -0.96 4.90
CA LEU A 25 -0.98 -1.05 3.46
C LEU A 25 -0.12 -2.08 2.72
N ALA A 26 1.15 -2.23 3.08
CA ALA A 26 2.00 -3.28 2.52
C ALA A 26 1.47 -4.68 2.86
N TRP A 27 0.98 -4.88 4.08
CA TRP A 27 0.32 -6.12 4.48
C TRP A 27 -0.98 -6.37 3.73
N LEU A 28 -1.82 -5.35 3.55
CA LEU A 28 -3.06 -5.48 2.79
C LEU A 28 -2.80 -5.83 1.32
N ASN A 29 -1.98 -5.03 0.64
CA ASN A 29 -1.67 -5.24 -0.77
C ASN A 29 -0.89 -6.55 -1.00
N GLY A 30 0.14 -6.82 -0.19
CA GLY A 30 0.94 -8.03 -0.31
C GLY A 30 0.16 -9.29 0.07
N GLY A 31 -0.64 -9.24 1.14
CA GLY A 31 -1.49 -10.35 1.57
C GLY A 31 -2.54 -10.70 0.52
N ALA A 32 -3.23 -9.69 -0.04
CA ALA A 32 -4.18 -9.90 -1.11
C ALA A 32 -3.52 -10.47 -2.38
N ALA A 33 -2.35 -9.94 -2.76
CA ALA A 33 -1.59 -10.47 -3.90
C ALA A 33 -1.20 -11.95 -3.70
N LEU A 34 -0.73 -12.33 -2.51
CA LEU A 34 -0.41 -13.72 -2.20
C LEU A 34 -1.62 -14.65 -2.29
N VAL A 35 -2.79 -14.19 -1.81
CA VAL A 35 -4.04 -14.96 -1.91
C VAL A 35 -4.43 -15.17 -3.38
N LEU A 36 -4.37 -14.12 -4.21
CA LEU A 36 -4.66 -14.25 -5.65
C LEU A 36 -3.65 -15.19 -6.34
N VAL A 37 -2.36 -15.09 -6.02
CA VAL A 37 -1.34 -16.00 -6.59
C VAL A 37 -1.60 -17.45 -6.17
N ALA A 38 -1.94 -17.70 -4.91
CA ALA A 38 -2.29 -19.04 -4.43
C ALA A 38 -3.52 -19.60 -5.14
N PHE A 39 -4.51 -18.76 -5.42
CA PHE A 39 -5.68 -19.11 -6.21
C PHE A 39 -5.28 -19.43 -7.67
N SER A 40 -4.49 -18.58 -8.32
CA SER A 40 -4.02 -18.80 -9.70
C SER A 40 -3.12 -20.03 -9.87
N LEU A 41 -2.39 -20.44 -8.83
CA LEU A 41 -1.61 -21.69 -8.82
C LEU A 41 -2.46 -22.95 -8.58
N GLY A 42 -3.77 -22.81 -8.33
CA GLY A 42 -4.66 -23.93 -8.02
C GLY A 42 -4.46 -24.50 -6.61
N ILE A 43 -3.73 -23.81 -5.71
CA ILE A 43 -3.61 -24.21 -4.30
C ILE A 43 -4.95 -24.04 -3.59
N VAL A 44 -5.74 -23.03 -4.00
CA VAL A 44 -7.08 -22.74 -3.49
C VAL A 44 -8.05 -22.81 -4.66
N GLY A 45 -8.80 -23.91 -4.81
CA GLY A 45 -9.82 -24.09 -5.85
C GLY A 45 -9.28 -24.64 -7.18
N GLY A 46 -9.33 -25.97 -7.34
CA GLY A 46 -8.64 -26.68 -8.43
C GLY A 46 -9.42 -26.90 -9.74
N ASP A 47 -10.65 -26.39 -9.88
CA ASP A 47 -11.55 -26.84 -10.97
C ASP A 47 -12.48 -25.75 -11.54
N ILE A 48 -12.07 -24.48 -11.48
CA ILE A 48 -12.84 -23.38 -12.08
C ILE A 48 -11.98 -22.74 -13.18
N ALA A 49 -12.57 -22.52 -14.37
CA ALA A 49 -11.90 -21.84 -15.48
C ALA A 49 -11.39 -20.47 -15.00
N ALA A 50 -10.07 -20.33 -14.88
CA ALA A 50 -9.46 -19.22 -14.15
C ALA A 50 -9.93 -17.85 -14.69
N PRO A 51 -10.69 -17.05 -13.92
CA PRO A 51 -10.97 -15.66 -14.27
C PRO A 51 -9.66 -14.88 -14.41
N ASP A 52 -9.63 -13.87 -15.29
CA ASP A 52 -8.43 -13.08 -15.58
C ASP A 52 -8.07 -12.12 -14.42
N LEU A 53 -7.57 -12.71 -13.33
CA LEU A 53 -7.15 -12.04 -12.09
C LEU A 53 -5.83 -11.26 -12.24
N GLN A 54 -5.24 -11.22 -13.44
CA GLN A 54 -3.98 -10.53 -13.71
C GLN A 54 -4.08 -9.03 -13.39
N LEU A 55 -5.21 -8.39 -13.72
CA LEU A 55 -5.40 -6.96 -13.51
C LEU A 55 -5.54 -6.58 -12.02
N PRO A 56 -6.38 -7.24 -11.20
CA PRO A 56 -6.37 -7.07 -9.74
C PRO A 56 -5.00 -7.34 -9.11
N LEU A 57 -4.31 -8.41 -9.55
CA LEU A 57 -2.99 -8.76 -9.04
C LEU A 57 -1.95 -7.66 -9.33
N ALA A 58 -1.93 -7.14 -10.56
CA ALA A 58 -1.05 -6.04 -10.95
C ALA A 58 -1.30 -4.78 -10.09
N LEU A 59 -2.57 -4.45 -9.83
CA LEU A 59 -2.93 -3.31 -8.98
C LEU A 59 -2.45 -3.49 -7.53
N PHE A 60 -2.60 -4.69 -6.94
CA PHE A 60 -2.06 -4.97 -5.61
C PHE A 60 -0.52 -4.86 -5.57
N LEU A 61 0.19 -5.34 -6.60
CA LEU A 61 1.66 -5.22 -6.67
C LEU A 61 2.11 -3.76 -6.81
N VAL A 62 1.42 -2.96 -7.62
CA VAL A 62 1.65 -1.52 -7.75
C VAL A 62 1.41 -0.83 -6.40
N GLY A 63 0.32 -1.18 -5.70
CA GLY A 63 0.03 -0.69 -4.36
C GLY A 63 1.12 -1.06 -3.35
N LEU A 64 1.62 -2.29 -3.37
CA LEU A 64 2.71 -2.77 -2.53
C LEU A 64 4.01 -2.00 -2.79
N LEU A 65 4.41 -1.86 -4.06
CA LEU A 65 5.61 -1.11 -4.45
C LEU A 65 5.51 0.35 -4.02
N SER A 66 4.35 0.97 -4.19
CA SER A 66 4.12 2.35 -3.75
C SER A 66 4.24 2.50 -2.23
N SER A 67 3.75 1.51 -1.45
CA SER A 67 3.97 1.48 0.00
C SER A 67 5.45 1.42 0.38
N CYS A 68 6.25 0.60 -0.32
CA CYS A 68 7.69 0.51 -0.09
C CYS A 68 8.41 1.82 -0.43
N LEU A 69 8.09 2.44 -1.57
CA LEU A 69 8.65 3.74 -1.97
C LEU A 69 8.27 4.84 -0.99
N GLY A 70 7.01 4.88 -0.56
CA GLY A 70 6.53 5.85 0.41
C GLY A 70 7.25 5.76 1.76
N LEU A 71 7.56 4.53 2.22
CA LEU A 71 8.35 4.31 3.43
C LEU A 71 9.79 4.82 3.28
N LEU A 72 10.42 4.58 2.12
CA LEU A 72 11.76 5.12 1.80
C LEU A 72 11.77 6.65 1.84
N PHE A 73 10.78 7.31 1.24
CA PHE A 73 10.68 8.78 1.26
C PHE A 73 10.36 9.33 2.65
N ALA A 74 9.52 8.65 3.44
CA ALA A 74 9.26 9.00 4.83
C ALA A 74 10.54 8.91 5.68
N TYR A 75 11.36 7.88 5.47
CA TYR A 75 12.65 7.73 6.15
C TYR A 75 13.62 8.85 5.77
N LEU A 76 13.74 9.17 4.47
CA LEU A 76 14.58 10.28 3.99
C LEU A 76 14.14 11.63 4.57
N ALA A 77 12.82 11.87 4.69
CA ALA A 77 12.28 13.05 5.35
C ALA A 77 12.67 13.11 6.83
N GLN A 78 12.60 11.97 7.54
CA GLN A 78 13.00 11.88 8.94
C GLN A 78 14.50 12.15 9.13
N VAL A 79 15.36 11.56 8.30
CA VAL A 79 16.83 11.79 8.34
C VAL A 79 17.16 13.26 8.06
N SER A 80 16.46 13.89 7.12
CA SER A 80 16.60 15.33 6.83
C SER A 80 16.23 16.19 8.04
N LEU A 81 15.12 15.89 8.72
CA LEU A 81 14.68 16.59 9.93
C LEU A 81 15.66 16.40 11.10
N LEU A 82 16.19 15.20 11.30
CA LEU A 82 17.22 14.95 12.31
C LEU A 82 18.46 15.79 12.02
N ARG A 83 18.93 15.79 10.76
CA ARG A 83 20.11 16.56 10.36
C ARG A 83 19.92 18.05 10.57
N GLN A 84 18.73 18.59 10.31
CA GLN A 84 18.39 19.99 10.59
C GLN A 84 18.37 20.30 12.09
N GLY A 85 17.87 19.38 12.91
CA GLY A 85 17.90 19.49 14.38
C GLY A 85 19.32 19.56 14.94
N TYR A 86 20.28 18.84 14.33
CA TYR A 86 21.70 18.88 14.69
C TYR A 86 22.43 20.13 14.20
N THR A 87 22.16 20.60 12.97
CA THR A 87 22.87 21.74 12.37
C THR A 87 22.28 23.11 12.72
N GLY A 88 21.08 23.16 13.30
CA GLY A 88 20.42 24.40 13.76
C GLY A 88 19.86 25.30 12.65
N HIS A 89 20.03 24.92 11.37
CA HIS A 89 19.44 25.62 10.23
C HIS A 89 18.12 24.96 9.81
N LEU A 90 17.01 25.70 9.93
CA LEU A 90 15.72 25.30 9.36
C LEU A 90 15.78 25.46 7.83
N THR A 91 15.98 24.35 7.11
CA THR A 91 15.83 24.32 5.65
C THR A 91 14.53 23.62 5.28
N ARG A 92 13.71 24.20 4.41
CA ARG A 92 12.45 23.59 3.93
C ARG A 92 12.66 22.37 3.01
N GLY A 93 13.87 21.83 2.92
CA GLY A 93 14.22 20.72 2.02
C GLY A 93 13.55 19.38 2.33
N HIS A 94 12.89 19.22 3.49
CA HIS A 94 12.18 17.99 3.86
C HIS A 94 10.73 17.93 3.32
N TRP A 95 10.17 19.07 2.90
CA TRP A 95 8.80 19.15 2.39
C TRP A 95 8.54 18.30 1.13
N PRO A 96 9.40 18.30 0.10
CA PRO A 96 9.12 17.53 -1.12
C PRO A 96 9.14 16.01 -0.88
N THR A 97 10.07 15.52 -0.06
CA THR A 97 10.13 14.08 0.27
C THR A 97 8.94 13.64 1.11
N GLN A 98 8.50 14.47 2.06
CA GLN A 98 7.31 14.19 2.86
C GLN A 98 6.02 14.24 2.03
N LEU A 99 5.89 15.18 1.10
CA LEU A 99 4.77 15.25 0.16
C LEU A 99 4.74 13.99 -0.73
N LEU A 100 5.90 13.58 -1.26
CA LEU A 100 6.00 12.40 -2.10
C LEU A 100 5.63 11.12 -1.34
N ALA A 101 6.02 11.00 -0.06
CA ALA A 101 5.55 9.92 0.80
C ALA A 101 4.02 9.92 0.93
N MET A 102 3.39 11.07 1.19
CA MET A 102 1.92 11.16 1.28
C MET A 102 1.22 10.75 -0.04
N VAL A 103 1.78 11.15 -1.18
CA VAL A 103 1.26 10.74 -2.49
C VAL A 103 1.37 9.23 -2.68
N CYS A 104 2.51 8.62 -2.33
CA CYS A 104 2.68 7.16 -2.38
C CYS A 104 1.68 6.44 -1.46
N TYR A 105 1.41 6.99 -0.26
CA TYR A 105 0.43 6.43 0.66
C TYR A 105 -0.97 6.40 0.04
N LEU A 106 -1.43 7.54 -0.49
CA LEU A 106 -2.73 7.64 -1.16
C LEU A 106 -2.81 6.74 -2.38
N PHE A 107 -1.75 6.68 -3.18
CA PHE A 107 -1.71 5.83 -4.36
C PHE A 107 -1.79 4.34 -4.01
N SER A 108 -1.11 3.92 -2.94
CA SER A 108 -1.19 2.55 -2.42
C SER A 108 -2.59 2.20 -1.93
N ALA A 109 -3.28 3.14 -1.26
CA ALA A 109 -4.65 2.95 -0.79
C ALA A 109 -5.65 2.83 -1.96
N LEU A 110 -5.52 3.73 -2.95
CA LEU A 110 -6.35 3.73 -4.14
C LEU A 110 -6.14 2.48 -4.99
N ALA A 111 -4.90 2.02 -5.12
CA ALA A 111 -4.57 0.78 -5.82
C ALA A 111 -5.25 -0.43 -5.15
N PHE A 112 -5.24 -0.51 -3.82
CA PHE A 112 -5.94 -1.56 -3.08
C PHE A 112 -7.46 -1.50 -3.32
N CYS A 113 -8.07 -0.32 -3.17
CA CYS A 113 -9.51 -0.15 -3.41
C CYS A 113 -9.90 -0.50 -4.85
N ALA A 114 -9.12 -0.06 -5.84
CA ALA A 114 -9.34 -0.37 -7.24
C ALA A 114 -9.22 -1.88 -7.50
N ALA A 115 -8.18 -2.52 -6.97
CA ALA A 115 -7.98 -3.97 -7.09
C ALA A 115 -9.18 -4.75 -6.52
N CYS A 116 -9.67 -4.36 -5.34
CA CYS A 116 -10.87 -4.96 -4.74
C CYS A 116 -12.11 -4.75 -5.62
N TRP A 117 -12.29 -3.56 -6.19
CA TRP A 117 -13.40 -3.25 -7.07
C TRP A 117 -13.38 -4.10 -8.35
N PHE A 118 -12.22 -4.20 -9.00
CA PHE A 118 -12.06 -5.03 -10.19
C PHE A 118 -12.20 -6.52 -9.89
N ALA A 119 -11.67 -7.00 -8.76
CA ALA A 119 -11.84 -8.39 -8.35
C ALA A 119 -13.33 -8.75 -8.15
N LEU A 120 -14.10 -7.88 -7.51
CA LEU A 120 -15.55 -8.05 -7.36
C LEU A 120 -16.28 -8.02 -8.71
N GLY A 121 -15.90 -7.09 -9.60
CA GLY A 121 -16.50 -6.96 -10.93
C GLY A 121 -16.29 -8.19 -11.82
N GLN A 122 -15.20 -8.92 -11.63
CA GLN A 122 -14.94 -10.18 -12.34
C GLN A 122 -15.72 -11.38 -11.76
N ALA A 123 -16.04 -11.36 -10.46
CA ALA A 123 -16.81 -12.44 -9.82
C ALA A 123 -18.30 -12.44 -10.22
N ALA A 124 -18.87 -11.28 -10.54
CA ALA A 124 -20.29 -11.15 -10.89
C ALA A 124 -20.72 -11.87 -12.20
N PRO A 125 -20.00 -11.76 -13.34
CA PRO A 125 -20.37 -12.49 -14.56
C PRO A 125 -20.24 -14.02 -14.43
N GLU A 126 -19.31 -14.50 -13.61
CA GLU A 126 -19.03 -15.94 -13.45
C GLU A 126 -20.13 -16.68 -12.68
N ALA A 127 -20.72 -16.02 -11.67
CA ALA A 127 -21.87 -16.55 -10.91
C ALA A 127 -23.13 -16.73 -11.79
N GLN A 128 -23.31 -15.88 -12.81
CA GLN A 128 -24.43 -15.96 -13.74
C GLN A 128 -24.24 -17.11 -14.75
N GLN A 129 -23.00 -17.38 -15.18
CA GLN A 129 -22.72 -18.49 -16.11
C GLN A 129 -22.89 -19.85 -15.41
N THR A 130 -22.35 -20.01 -14.20
CA THR A 130 -22.49 -21.27 -13.43
C THR A 130 -23.94 -21.63 -13.12
N THR A 131 -24.79 -20.65 -12.79
CA THR A 131 -26.23 -20.88 -12.56
C THR A 131 -26.98 -21.27 -13.85
N SER A 132 -26.59 -20.72 -15.00
CA SER A 132 -27.22 -21.06 -16.28
C SER A 132 -26.89 -22.46 -16.82
N TYR A 133 -25.69 -22.99 -16.52
CA TYR A 133 -25.32 -24.37 -16.85
C TYR A 133 -25.93 -25.40 -15.89
N ALA A 134 -26.15 -25.05 -14.62
CA ALA A 134 -26.81 -25.93 -13.65
C ALA A 134 -28.33 -26.09 -13.88
N SER A 135 -28.93 -25.24 -14.73
CA SER A 135 -30.36 -25.23 -15.05
C SER A 135 -30.71 -25.94 -16.38
N ARG A 136 -29.72 -26.49 -17.12
CA ARG A 136 -29.93 -27.33 -18.30
C ARG A 136 -29.70 -28.80 -17.98
#